data_AF-A0A3D6CGM5-F1
#
_entry.id   AF-A0A3D6CGM5-F1
#
_cell.length_a   1.000
_cell.length_b   1.000
_cell.length_c   1.000
_cell.angle_alpha   90.00
_cell.angle_beta   90.00
_cell.angle_gamma   90.00
#
_symmetry.space_group_name_H-M   'P 1'
#
loop_
_entity.id
_entity.type
_entity.pdbx_description
1 polymer ?
#
loop_
_entity_poly.entity_id
_entity_poly.type
_entity_poly.pdbx_seq_one_letter_code
_entity_poly.pdbx_strand_id
1 'polypeptide(L)'
;MKPTLQFVLICLFSVSVSHAQLLKPTTGSMSFSVNFEKIVQSYRNNFHSIQGDRIPSEKEKQVYKSSMTLPGTLQAFIYRFGSRQDTSASWQAIMYKGEDQQAAIKAYKSICRQVNRFRVNGVGVFKGEYEAPDENLRFAGSSFKLEGGDKTFEHFYAEVDMVLNADEEWEVYLNLVRKKQDEDMF
;
A
#
# COMPACT_ATOMS: atom_id res chain seq x y z
N MET A 1 -44.50 57.47 -22.19
CA MET A 1 -44.20 56.70 -20.95
C MET A 1 -44.15 55.22 -21.30
N LYS A 2 -42.99 54.58 -21.13
CA LYS A 2 -42.81 53.12 -21.21
C LYS A 2 -43.14 52.50 -19.83
N PRO A 3 -43.38 51.18 -19.74
CA PRO A 3 -42.24 50.35 -19.35
C PRO A 3 -42.14 49.01 -20.10
N THR A 4 -40.92 48.69 -20.49
CA THR A 4 -40.43 47.37 -20.91
C THR A 4 -40.36 46.43 -19.71
N LEU A 5 -40.96 45.25 -19.80
CA LEU A 5 -40.87 44.17 -18.82
C LEU A 5 -39.68 43.27 -19.18
N GLN A 6 -38.57 43.40 -18.45
CA GLN A 6 -37.41 42.49 -18.53
C GLN A 6 -37.70 41.23 -17.70
N PHE A 7 -37.66 40.06 -18.33
CA PHE A 7 -37.51 38.78 -17.61
C PHE A 7 -36.01 38.51 -17.44
N VAL A 8 -35.52 38.56 -16.19
CA VAL A 8 -34.18 38.11 -15.81
C VAL A 8 -34.31 36.69 -15.27
N LEU A 9 -33.78 35.72 -16.01
CA LEU A 9 -33.66 34.32 -15.60
C LEU A 9 -32.36 34.17 -14.80
N ILE A 10 -32.45 34.04 -13.47
CA ILE A 10 -31.31 33.80 -12.59
C ILE A 10 -31.08 32.28 -12.52
N CYS A 11 -30.08 31.78 -13.25
CA CYS A 11 -29.57 30.42 -13.08
C CYS A 11 -28.66 30.37 -11.83
N LEU A 12 -29.20 29.82 -10.74
CA LEU A 12 -28.43 29.45 -9.55
C LEU A 12 -27.55 28.23 -9.88
N PHE A 13 -26.27 28.46 -10.16
CA PHE A 13 -25.25 27.41 -10.18
C PHE A 13 -24.94 27.02 -8.73
N SER A 14 -25.50 25.90 -8.29
CA SER A 14 -25.13 25.22 -7.05
C SER A 14 -23.71 24.68 -7.21
N VAL A 15 -22.73 25.34 -6.60
CA VAL A 15 -21.35 24.85 -6.54
C VAL A 15 -21.29 23.74 -5.50
N SER A 16 -21.29 22.49 -5.97
CA SER A 16 -21.05 21.32 -5.12
C SER A 16 -19.59 21.38 -4.63
N VAL A 17 -19.38 21.75 -3.37
CA VAL A 17 -18.06 21.67 -2.75
C VAL A 17 -17.79 20.19 -2.45
N SER A 18 -17.16 19.48 -3.39
CA SER A 18 -16.62 18.14 -3.16
C SER A 18 -15.60 18.21 -2.03
N HIS A 19 -15.98 17.67 -0.86
CA HIS A 19 -15.05 17.47 0.23
C HIS A 19 -14.22 16.22 -0.10
N ALA A 20 -13.08 16.40 -0.74
CA ALA A 20 -12.04 15.39 -0.75
C ALA A 20 -11.67 15.11 0.72
N GLN A 21 -12.12 13.97 1.24
CA GLN A 21 -11.83 13.57 2.60
C GLN A 21 -10.35 13.16 2.66
N LEU A 22 -9.49 14.11 3.01
CA LEU A 22 -8.10 13.85 3.37
C LEU A 22 -8.12 12.87 4.56
N LEU A 23 -7.85 11.60 4.28
CA LEU A 23 -7.74 10.55 5.29
C LEU A 23 -6.64 10.95 6.29
N LYS A 24 -7.05 11.38 7.49
CA LYS A 24 -6.09 11.67 8.56
C LYS A 24 -5.50 10.34 9.05
N PRO A 25 -4.17 10.24 9.26
CA PRO A 25 -3.56 9.04 9.81
C PRO A 25 -4.15 8.74 11.19
N THR A 26 -4.64 7.51 11.37
CA THR A 26 -5.23 7.05 12.62
C THR A 26 -4.15 6.99 13.72
N THR A 27 -4.56 7.37 14.92
CA THR A 27 -3.80 7.61 16.15
C THR A 27 -2.75 6.56 16.54
N GLY A 28 -1.54 7.02 16.90
CA GLY A 28 -0.58 6.29 17.73
C GLY A 28 0.69 5.74 17.05
N SER A 29 1.23 6.40 16.02
CA SER A 29 2.35 5.81 15.27
C SER A 29 3.65 5.80 16.09
N MET A 30 4.02 4.64 16.63
CA MET A 30 5.41 4.32 16.93
C MET A 30 6.27 4.54 15.66
N SER A 31 7.59 4.67 15.81
CA SER A 31 8.48 4.86 14.65
C SER A 31 8.27 3.79 13.58
N PHE A 32 8.57 4.13 12.32
CA PHE A 32 8.51 3.20 11.19
C PHE A 32 9.16 1.86 11.56
N SER A 33 10.36 1.90 12.13
CA SER A 33 11.13 0.70 12.46
C SER A 33 10.40 -0.23 13.44
N VAL A 34 9.79 0.33 14.49
CA VAL A 34 9.07 -0.48 15.50
C VAL A 34 7.84 -1.15 14.89
N ASN A 35 7.06 -0.42 14.10
CA ASN A 35 5.86 -1.00 13.48
C ASN A 35 6.23 -1.97 12.37
N PHE A 36 7.18 -1.61 11.50
CA PHE A 36 7.62 -2.46 10.41
C PHE A 36 8.16 -3.80 10.91
N GLU A 37 8.98 -3.79 11.96
CA GLU A 37 9.45 -5.02 12.61
C GLU A 37 8.28 -5.89 13.11
N LYS A 38 7.32 -5.30 13.83
CA LYS A 38 6.14 -6.03 14.31
C LYS A 38 5.29 -6.59 13.16
N ILE A 39 5.15 -5.85 12.05
CA ILE A 39 4.34 -6.27 10.90
C ILE A 39 5.05 -7.46 10.26
N VAL A 40 6.36 -7.36 10.01
CA VAL A 40 7.15 -8.45 9.43
C VAL A 40 7.10 -9.70 10.32
N GLN A 41 7.27 -9.55 11.63
CA GLN A 41 7.21 -10.68 12.57
C GLN A 41 5.83 -11.36 12.60
N SER A 42 4.75 -10.60 12.37
CA SER A 42 3.39 -11.16 12.33
C SER A 42 3.17 -12.10 11.14
N TYR A 43 4.03 -12.07 10.12
CA TYR A 43 4.02 -13.05 9.03
C TYR A 43 4.17 -14.50 9.51
N ARG A 44 4.86 -14.73 10.64
CA ARG A 44 4.97 -16.06 11.27
C ARG A 44 3.62 -16.71 11.55
N ASN A 45 2.60 -15.90 11.79
CA ASN A 45 1.23 -16.34 11.98
C ASN A 45 0.33 -15.84 10.84
N ASN A 46 0.85 -15.80 9.60
CA ASN A 46 0.15 -15.33 8.40
C ASN A 46 -0.63 -14.01 8.65
N PHE A 47 -0.05 -13.06 9.39
CA PHE A 47 -0.65 -11.78 9.76
C PHE A 47 -1.93 -11.85 10.62
N HIS A 48 -2.32 -13.02 11.16
CA HIS A 48 -3.53 -13.16 11.99
C HIS A 48 -3.53 -12.22 13.20
N SER A 49 -2.38 -11.98 13.82
CA SER A 49 -2.26 -11.13 15.00
C SER A 49 -2.51 -9.65 14.75
N ILE A 50 -2.48 -9.21 13.49
CA ILE A 50 -2.73 -7.82 13.07
C ILE A 50 -3.90 -7.71 12.09
N GLN A 51 -4.75 -8.73 12.08
CA GLN A 51 -5.95 -8.77 11.28
C GLN A 51 -7.09 -8.05 11.99
N GLY A 52 -7.70 -7.10 11.32
CA GLY A 52 -8.91 -6.40 11.74
C GLY A 52 -10.13 -6.87 10.96
N ASP A 53 -11.07 -5.94 10.77
CA ASP A 53 -12.36 -6.22 10.16
C ASP A 53 -12.25 -6.74 8.72
N ARG A 54 -13.09 -7.70 8.39
CA ARG A 54 -13.22 -8.20 7.02
C ARG A 54 -13.86 -7.12 6.14
N ILE A 55 -13.28 -6.89 4.97
CA ILE A 55 -13.83 -6.04 3.93
C ILE A 55 -14.62 -6.95 2.97
N PRO A 56 -15.89 -6.62 2.64
CA PRO A 56 -16.62 -7.32 1.59
C PRO A 56 -15.82 -7.25 0.28
N SER A 57 -15.52 -8.40 -0.33
CA SER A 57 -14.80 -8.52 -1.59
C SER A 57 -15.54 -9.46 -2.53
N GLU A 58 -15.62 -9.08 -3.82
CA GLU A 58 -16.32 -9.84 -4.86
C GLU A 58 -15.51 -11.04 -5.41
N LYS A 59 -14.28 -11.25 -4.94
CA LYS A 59 -13.31 -12.20 -5.51
C LYS A 59 -13.00 -13.38 -4.57
N GLU A 60 -12.31 -14.39 -5.10
CA GLU A 60 -11.78 -15.57 -4.40
C GLU A 60 -10.74 -15.27 -3.29
N LYS A 61 -10.45 -14.00 -3.01
CA LYS A 61 -9.54 -13.55 -1.97
C LYS A 61 -10.32 -12.88 -0.85
N GLN A 62 -10.01 -13.24 0.38
CA GLN A 62 -10.55 -12.57 1.56
C GLN A 62 -9.67 -11.37 1.87
N VAL A 63 -10.29 -10.20 2.04
CA VAL A 63 -9.60 -8.95 2.34
C VAL A 63 -9.97 -8.51 3.75
N TYR A 64 -8.97 -8.09 4.53
CA TYR A 64 -9.15 -7.58 5.88
C TYR A 64 -8.43 -6.25 6.03
N LYS A 65 -8.97 -5.33 6.83
CA LYS A 65 -8.20 -4.19 7.33
C LYS A 65 -7.08 -4.70 8.23
N SER A 66 -5.89 -4.12 8.13
CA SER A 66 -4.86 -4.36 9.13
C SER A 66 -5.08 -3.47 10.35
N SER A 67 -4.97 -4.04 11.55
CA SER A 67 -5.00 -3.25 12.80
C SER A 67 -3.68 -2.53 13.09
N MET A 68 -2.64 -2.78 12.29
CA MET A 68 -1.33 -2.15 12.42
C MET A 68 -0.90 -1.51 11.09
N THR A 69 -0.41 -0.29 11.17
CA THR A 69 -0.01 0.53 10.03
C THR A 69 1.40 1.09 10.23
N LEU A 70 1.94 1.74 9.20
CA LEU A 70 3.18 2.52 9.30
C LEU A 70 2.84 4.01 9.40
N PRO A 71 3.74 4.84 9.96
CA PRO A 71 3.58 6.29 9.92
C PRO A 71 3.41 6.78 8.47
N GLY A 72 2.40 7.63 8.24
CA GLY A 72 2.10 8.18 6.91
C GLY A 72 1.32 7.25 5.97
N THR A 73 1.01 6.02 6.39
CA THR A 73 0.13 5.12 5.62
C THR A 73 -1.31 5.67 5.59
N LEU A 74 -1.95 5.63 4.42
CA LEU A 74 -3.36 5.95 4.26
C LEU A 74 -4.24 4.81 4.77
N GLN A 75 -3.99 3.59 4.27
CA GLN A 75 -4.68 2.36 4.66
C GLN A 75 -3.75 1.16 4.52
N ALA A 76 -3.99 0.11 5.31
CA ALA A 76 -3.28 -1.15 5.18
C ALA A 76 -4.25 -2.33 5.22
N PHE A 77 -3.94 -3.37 4.44
CA PHE A 77 -4.79 -4.51 4.21
C PHE A 77 -4.02 -5.81 4.33
N ILE A 78 -4.74 -6.87 4.66
CA ILE A 78 -4.27 -8.25 4.61
C ILE A 78 -5.11 -8.99 3.58
N TYR A 79 -4.45 -9.60 2.61
CA TYR A 79 -5.08 -10.44 1.60
C TYR A 79 -4.80 -11.90 1.94
N ARG A 80 -5.85 -12.72 1.98
CA ARG A 80 -5.73 -14.17 2.16
C ARG A 80 -6.22 -14.88 0.92
N PHE A 81 -5.41 -15.85 0.48
CA PHE A 81 -5.80 -16.79 -0.55
C PHE A 81 -6.46 -17.98 0.14
N GLY A 82 -7.59 -18.42 -0.40
CA GLY A 82 -8.44 -19.46 0.19
C GLY A 82 -8.49 -20.75 -0.62
N SER A 83 -7.50 -21.01 -1.49
CA SER A 83 -7.48 -22.24 -2.28
C SER A 83 -6.98 -23.41 -1.41
N ARG A 84 -7.31 -24.65 -1.81
CA ARG A 84 -6.83 -25.86 -1.10
C ARG A 84 -5.30 -25.96 -1.06
N GLN A 85 -4.62 -25.32 -2.00
CA GLN A 85 -3.16 -25.37 -2.18
C GLN A 85 -2.45 -24.13 -1.64
N ASP A 86 -3.15 -23.00 -1.50
CA ASP A 86 -2.55 -21.73 -1.07
C ASP A 86 -3.35 -21.12 0.07
N THR A 87 -2.79 -21.27 1.28
CA THR A 87 -3.29 -20.66 2.52
C THR A 87 -2.46 -19.45 2.93
N SER A 88 -1.62 -18.93 2.03
CA SER A 88 -0.75 -17.80 2.32
C SER A 88 -1.54 -16.50 2.47
N ALA A 89 -0.89 -15.55 3.12
CA ALA A 89 -1.39 -14.19 3.25
C ALA A 89 -0.32 -13.19 2.83
N SER A 90 -0.76 -12.05 2.33
CA SER A 90 0.09 -10.87 2.14
C SER A 90 -0.44 -9.70 2.94
N TRP A 91 0.45 -8.76 3.23
CA TRP A 91 0.11 -7.47 3.81
C TRP A 91 0.47 -6.37 2.82
N GLN A 92 -0.35 -5.33 2.71
CA GLN A 92 -0.10 -4.18 1.84
C GLN A 92 -0.45 -2.90 2.58
N ALA A 93 0.35 -1.86 2.40
CA ALA A 93 0.00 -0.50 2.79
C ALA A 93 0.04 0.45 1.60
N ILE A 94 -0.94 1.37 1.56
CA ILE A 94 -0.96 2.51 0.65
C ILE A 94 -0.17 3.65 1.31
N MET A 95 1.01 3.94 0.78
CA MET A 95 1.97 4.90 1.31
C MET A 95 1.83 6.29 0.70
N TYR A 96 1.24 6.38 -0.49
CA TYR A 96 0.91 7.64 -1.17
C TYR A 96 -0.25 7.39 -2.13
N LYS A 97 -1.09 8.41 -2.31
CA LYS A 97 -2.11 8.48 -3.35
C LYS A 97 -2.31 9.94 -3.78
N GLY A 98 -2.23 10.25 -5.07
CA GLY A 98 -2.52 11.58 -5.61
C GLY A 98 -1.93 11.84 -7.00
N GLU A 99 -2.25 12.99 -7.60
CA GLU A 99 -1.89 13.33 -8.98
C GLU A 99 -0.41 13.77 -9.16
N ASP A 100 0.29 14.14 -8.09
CA ASP A 100 1.66 14.66 -8.15
C ASP A 100 2.70 13.52 -8.25
N GLN A 101 3.20 13.29 -9.47
CA GLN A 101 4.26 12.30 -9.75
C GLN A 101 5.52 12.53 -8.91
N GLN A 102 5.93 13.77 -8.68
CA GLN A 102 7.15 14.07 -7.92
C GLN A 102 6.96 13.76 -6.43
N ALA A 103 5.76 13.96 -5.90
CA ALA A 103 5.41 13.51 -4.56
C ALA A 103 5.39 11.97 -4.46
N ALA A 104 4.87 11.27 -5.48
CA ALA A 104 4.90 9.81 -5.55
C ALA A 104 6.33 9.26 -5.59
N ILE A 105 7.21 9.82 -6.44
CA ILE A 105 8.64 9.45 -6.53
C ILE A 105 9.33 9.64 -5.18
N LYS A 106 9.06 10.75 -4.48
CA LYS A 106 9.62 11.00 -3.13
C LYS A 106 9.13 9.96 -2.12
N ALA A 107 7.84 9.63 -2.12
CA ALA A 107 7.28 8.60 -1.24
C ALA A 107 7.91 7.24 -1.54
N TYR A 108 7.91 6.80 -2.80
CA TYR A 108 8.52 5.57 -3.27
C TYR A 108 9.99 5.44 -2.85
N LYS A 109 10.80 6.46 -3.13
CA LYS A 109 12.21 6.51 -2.73
C LYS A 109 12.39 6.46 -1.21
N SER A 110 11.54 7.17 -0.46
CA SER A 110 11.58 7.18 1.00
C SER A 110 11.30 5.79 1.58
N ILE A 111 10.30 5.07 1.07
CA ILE A 111 9.98 3.71 1.52
C ILE A 111 11.10 2.74 1.14
N CYS A 112 11.59 2.78 -0.10
CA CYS A 112 12.73 1.96 -0.52
C CYS A 112 13.95 2.13 0.41
N ARG A 113 14.26 3.37 0.81
CA ARG A 113 15.37 3.65 1.74
C ARG A 113 15.13 3.11 3.15
N GLN A 114 13.89 3.14 3.63
CA GLN A 114 13.55 2.63 4.96
C GLN A 114 13.53 1.10 5.01
N VAL A 115 13.16 0.44 3.91
CA VAL A 115 13.15 -1.02 3.78
C VAL A 115 14.54 -1.58 3.51
N ASN A 116 15.32 -0.94 2.63
CA ASN A 116 16.63 -1.45 2.25
C ASN A 116 17.55 -1.53 3.48
N ARG A 117 18.17 -2.70 3.69
CA ARG A 117 19.03 -3.00 4.86
C ARG A 117 18.30 -2.92 6.20
N PHE A 118 16.97 -2.90 6.23
CA PHE A 118 16.21 -3.02 7.48
C PHE A 118 16.48 -4.38 8.11
N ARG A 119 16.94 -4.38 9.37
CA ARG A 119 17.19 -5.60 10.14
C ARG A 119 15.97 -5.92 11.00
N VAL A 120 15.47 -7.14 10.87
CA VAL A 120 14.39 -7.70 11.69
C VAL A 120 15.03 -8.58 12.74
N ASN A 121 14.83 -8.27 14.02
CA ASN A 121 15.53 -8.95 15.10
C ASN A 121 15.22 -10.46 15.11
N GLY A 122 16.26 -11.29 15.22
CA GLY A 122 16.12 -12.75 15.22
C GLY A 122 15.58 -13.36 13.91
N VAL A 123 15.43 -12.59 12.83
CA VAL A 123 14.95 -13.10 11.53
C VAL A 123 16.01 -12.91 10.45
N GLY A 124 16.40 -11.67 10.16
CA GLY A 124 17.26 -11.38 9.01
C GLY A 124 17.37 -9.91 8.66
N VAL A 125 17.85 -9.64 7.45
CA VAL A 125 18.00 -8.29 6.89
C VAL A 125 17.42 -8.22 5.48
N PHE A 126 16.66 -7.17 5.18
CA PHE A 126 16.17 -6.93 3.83
C PHE A 126 17.31 -6.50 2.90
N LYS A 127 17.41 -7.13 1.74
CA LYS A 127 18.35 -6.77 0.67
C LYS A 127 17.65 -6.74 -0.67
N GLY A 128 17.97 -5.74 -1.45
CA GLY A 128 17.44 -5.54 -2.79
C GLY A 128 18.06 -4.29 -3.41
N GLU A 129 17.68 -4.02 -4.64
CA GLU A 129 18.12 -2.85 -5.37
C GLU A 129 16.95 -1.89 -5.56
N TYR A 130 17.24 -0.61 -5.40
CA TYR A 130 16.29 0.44 -5.71
C TYR A 130 16.30 0.68 -7.21
N GLU A 131 15.15 0.48 -7.84
CA GLU A 131 14.92 0.84 -9.23
C GLU A 131 14.39 2.28 -9.27
N ALA A 132 15.16 3.19 -9.86
CA ALA A 132 14.74 4.57 -10.03
C ALA A 132 13.56 4.64 -11.02
N PRO A 133 12.45 5.33 -10.70
CA PRO A 133 11.34 5.46 -11.64
C PRO A 133 11.77 6.18 -12.91
N ASP A 134 11.42 5.60 -14.07
CA ASP A 134 11.48 6.30 -15.35
C ASP A 134 10.26 7.20 -15.47
N GLU A 135 10.46 8.50 -15.69
CA GLU A 135 9.38 9.48 -15.81
C GLU A 135 8.43 9.20 -16.98
N ASN A 136 8.89 8.42 -17.99
CA ASN A 136 8.08 8.02 -19.14
C ASN A 136 7.25 6.75 -18.89
N LEU A 137 7.51 6.04 -17.79
CA LEU A 137 6.77 4.83 -17.43
C LEU A 137 5.68 5.15 -16.41
N ARG A 138 4.57 4.43 -16.52
CA ARG A 138 3.43 4.53 -15.59
C ARG A 138 3.59 3.64 -14.36
N PHE A 139 4.75 3.05 -14.17
CA PHE A 139 5.05 2.18 -13.04
C PHE A 139 6.55 2.11 -12.74
N ALA A 140 6.89 1.77 -11.51
CA ALA A 140 8.22 1.37 -11.07
C ALA A 140 8.07 0.41 -9.88
N GLY A 141 8.98 -0.55 -9.74
CA GLY A 141 8.94 -1.54 -8.65
C GLY A 141 10.33 -1.81 -8.09
N SER A 142 10.45 -1.94 -6.77
CA SER A 142 11.67 -2.39 -6.10
C SER A 142 11.35 -3.53 -5.16
N SER A 143 12.11 -4.62 -5.23
CA SER A 143 11.88 -5.83 -4.45
C SER A 143 13.06 -6.10 -3.52
N PHE A 144 12.78 -6.20 -2.22
CA PHE A 144 13.77 -6.47 -1.17
C PHE A 144 13.48 -7.82 -0.52
N LYS A 145 14.37 -8.79 -0.70
CA LYS A 145 14.28 -10.12 -0.07
C LYS A 145 14.71 -10.03 1.39
N LEU A 146 13.98 -10.70 2.29
CA LEU A 146 14.46 -10.89 3.66
C LEU A 146 15.46 -12.04 3.70
N GLU A 147 16.74 -11.72 3.86
CA GLU A 147 17.80 -12.73 3.98
C GLU A 147 18.09 -13.05 5.45
N GLY A 148 17.96 -14.33 5.81
CA GLY A 148 18.11 -14.80 7.18
C GLY A 148 18.16 -16.32 7.27
N GLY A 149 18.33 -16.83 8.50
CA GLY A 149 18.36 -18.28 8.76
C GLY A 149 16.98 -18.91 8.95
N ASP A 150 15.93 -18.10 9.05
CA ASP A 150 14.57 -18.58 9.33
C ASP A 150 13.85 -19.01 8.04
N LYS A 151 13.57 -20.31 7.92
CA LYS A 151 12.90 -20.89 6.74
C LYS A 151 11.48 -20.37 6.52
N THR A 152 10.80 -19.86 7.56
CA THR A 152 9.49 -19.23 7.38
C THR A 152 9.58 -18.07 6.39
N PHE A 153 10.73 -17.40 6.30
CA PHE A 153 10.93 -16.20 5.48
C PHE A 153 11.73 -16.44 4.18
N GLU A 154 12.00 -17.69 3.80
CA GLU A 154 12.89 -18.06 2.68
C GLU A 154 12.51 -17.39 1.33
N HIS A 155 11.22 -17.15 1.12
CA HIS A 155 10.68 -16.47 -0.06
C HIS A 155 9.89 -15.21 0.29
N PHE A 156 10.22 -14.57 1.41
CA PHE A 156 9.53 -13.38 1.88
C PHE A 156 10.19 -12.10 1.36
N TYR A 157 9.38 -11.22 0.78
CA TYR A 157 9.82 -9.98 0.16
C TYR A 157 9.03 -8.79 0.70
N ALA A 158 9.72 -7.66 0.80
CA ALA A 158 9.10 -6.36 0.83
C ALA A 158 9.21 -5.76 -0.58
N GLU A 159 8.08 -5.56 -1.25
CA GLU A 159 8.03 -4.89 -2.56
C GLU A 159 7.46 -3.49 -2.39
N VAL A 160 8.11 -2.53 -3.03
CA VAL A 160 7.61 -1.16 -3.11
C VAL A 160 7.24 -0.94 -4.55
N ASP A 161 5.98 -0.59 -4.81
CA ASP A 161 5.47 -0.36 -6.15
C ASP A 161 4.95 1.06 -6.25
N MET A 162 5.29 1.76 -7.32
CA MET A 162 4.72 3.04 -7.71
C MET A 162 3.97 2.83 -9.01
N VAL A 163 2.67 3.14 -9.06
CA VAL A 163 1.83 2.90 -10.25
C VAL A 163 0.89 4.08 -10.49
N LEU A 164 0.65 4.41 -11.76
CA LEU A 164 -0.42 5.31 -12.16
C LEU A 164 -1.69 4.48 -12.36
N ASN A 165 -2.72 4.75 -11.57
CA ASN A 165 -3.99 4.02 -11.63
C ASN A 165 -4.87 4.49 -12.81
N ALA A 166 -6.06 3.90 -12.95
CA ALA A 166 -6.99 4.21 -14.03
C ALA A 166 -7.61 5.62 -13.92
N ASP A 167 -7.60 6.20 -12.72
CA ASP A 167 -8.11 7.55 -12.43
C ASP A 167 -7.02 8.62 -12.61
N GLU A 168 -5.88 8.26 -13.22
CA GLU A 168 -4.70 9.13 -13.41
C GLU A 168 -4.07 9.62 -12.10
N GLU A 169 -4.24 8.88 -11.01
CA GLU A 169 -3.57 9.14 -9.73
C GLU A 169 -2.40 8.17 -9.53
N TRP A 170 -1.28 8.71 -9.04
CA TRP A 170 -0.15 7.91 -8.59
C TRP A 170 -0.43 7.28 -7.23
N GLU A 171 -0.16 5.99 -7.11
CA GLU A 171 -0.23 5.25 -5.87
C GLU A 171 1.12 4.60 -5.57
N VAL A 172 1.54 4.68 -4.31
CA VAL A 172 2.73 3.97 -3.82
C VAL A 172 2.31 2.93 -2.81
N TYR A 173 2.70 1.70 -3.05
CA TYR A 173 2.40 0.55 -2.22
C TYR A 173 3.66 0.03 -1.53
N LEU A 174 3.51 -0.46 -0.30
CA LEU A 174 4.47 -1.35 0.33
C LEU A 174 3.78 -2.70 0.57
N ASN A 175 4.27 -3.73 -0.09
CA ASN A 175 3.77 -5.09 -0.06
C ASN A 175 4.73 -5.99 0.73
N LEU A 176 4.18 -6.82 1.61
CA LEU A 176 4.89 -7.90 2.27
C LEU A 176 4.28 -9.22 1.81
N VAL A 177 5.04 -9.95 0.99
CA VAL A 177 4.53 -11.08 0.21
C VAL A 177 5.47 -12.27 0.27
N ARG A 178 4.89 -13.46 0.08
CA ARG A 178 5.65 -14.65 -0.29
C ARG A 178 5.64 -14.77 -1.81
N LYS A 179 6.82 -14.87 -2.44
CA LYS A 179 6.91 -15.25 -3.86
C LYS A 179 6.92 -16.77 -3.98
N LYS A 180 6.13 -17.32 -4.90
CA LYS A 180 6.22 -18.73 -5.30
C LYS A 180 7.45 -18.91 -6.20
N GLN A 181 8.01 -20.11 -6.25
CA GLN A 181 9.03 -20.41 -7.26
C GLN A 181 8.34 -20.57 -8.62
N ASP A 182 9.02 -20.20 -9.71
CA ASP A 182 8.45 -20.29 -11.07
C ASP A 182 8.04 -21.72 -11.45
N GLU A 183 8.64 -22.75 -10.82
CA GLU A 183 8.27 -24.17 -10.99
C GLU A 183 6.87 -24.51 -10.46
N ASP A 184 6.32 -23.72 -9.52
CA ASP A 184 4.96 -23.91 -8.99
C ASP A 184 3.88 -23.22 -9.85
N MET A 185 4.27 -22.57 -10.96
CA MET A 185 3.35 -21.89 -11.88
C MET A 185 2.95 -22.74 -13.11
N PHE A 186 3.40 -23.98 -13.20
CA PHE A 186 3.12 -24.89 -14.33
C PHE A 186 2.53 -26.23 -13.89
#